data_AF-U2ICX7-F1
#
_entry.id   AF-U2ICX7-F1
#
_cell.length_a   1.000
_cell.length_b   1.000
_cell.length_c   1.000
_cell.angle_alpha   90.00
_cell.angle_beta   90.00
_cell.angle_gamma   90.00
#
_symmetry.space_group_name_H-M   'P 1'
#
loop_
_entity.id
_entity.type
_entity.pdbx_description
1 polymer ?
#
loop_
_entity_poly.entity_id
_entity_poly.type
_entity_poly.pdbx_seq_one_letter_code
_entity_poly.pdbx_strand_id
1 'polypeptide(L)'
;MSKKLIIYSVLTRLWGNPSTKRVPHGTLTENGAGKLSAFTPEALQYIRSLGATHVWFIGLLEHATKTDYSAYGISPDHPDTVKGQAGSPYAVKDYYDIDPDLADDPLRRQEELDALIHRTHEAGLQVIMDFIPNHVARSYHSDACPKGTVDLGATDDSSQAFSPRNNFYYLPDSTLILPLSTSSSPYEEHPARATGNDCFSPRPTICDWYETVKLNYGVDYCGDGGLHADPLPDTWVKMRDILLYWAGRGIDGFRCDMTELVPPEFWAWAIPEIKAHYPEVCFLAEIYQPHRYAGYLQAGFDYLYDKVGVYDYLVALGKGQASATAFTSVRDAVGALQPQMCYFMENHDEQRLASEQVFSSPRLGFLASAVSALSGTNPFLLYFGQELGEQGMDEEGFSGRDGRTSIFDYWSLDKLQRLEGGAYTGEGLTPEEQRLLSDYRTLGALSSEAEIATGGYYGLPSSGVDKASVIAFVRYSSEKLYLILANFSEHPAEALLPLSEDFFQAIPWPQGTAFGAVDKLTGEVDYLALTPWAPLSFSLEGHGLRLLELTPLPEALFR
;
A
#
# COMPACT_ATOMS: atom_id res chain seq x y z
N MET A 1 5.95 23.69 5.96
CA MET A 1 7.09 22.78 5.68
C MET A 1 6.49 21.50 5.14
N SER A 2 6.92 21.06 3.95
CA SER A 2 6.44 19.80 3.36
C SER A 2 6.88 18.65 4.25
N LYS A 3 5.94 17.78 4.67
CA LYS A 3 6.24 16.57 5.44
C LYS A 3 6.30 15.39 4.47
N LYS A 4 7.19 14.43 4.75
CA LYS A 4 7.18 13.16 4.04
C LYS A 4 5.86 12.43 4.33
N LEU A 5 5.24 11.93 3.27
CA LEU A 5 3.95 11.24 3.36
C LEU A 5 4.20 9.80 3.82
N ILE A 6 3.64 9.43 4.97
CA ILE A 6 3.64 8.06 5.48
C ILE A 6 2.20 7.53 5.46
N ILE A 7 1.97 6.46 4.71
CA ILE A 7 0.67 5.81 4.53
C ILE A 7 0.65 4.55 5.40
N TYR A 8 -0.25 4.47 6.36
CA TYR A 8 -0.54 3.22 7.04
C TYR A 8 -1.70 2.52 6.34
N SER A 9 -1.46 1.40 5.69
CA SER A 9 -2.50 0.64 4.99
C SER A 9 -3.01 -0.51 5.84
N VAL A 10 -4.34 -0.68 5.90
CA VAL A 10 -4.99 -1.65 6.77
C VAL A 10 -6.15 -2.34 6.05
N LEU A 11 -6.24 -3.66 6.18
CA LEU A 11 -7.45 -4.41 5.85
C LEU A 11 -8.49 -4.15 6.94
N THR A 12 -9.44 -3.27 6.66
CA THR A 12 -10.40 -2.75 7.65
C THR A 12 -11.15 -3.89 8.36
N ARG A 13 -11.49 -4.96 7.62
CA ARG A 13 -12.20 -6.14 8.15
C ARG A 13 -11.38 -6.98 9.15
N LEU A 14 -10.06 -6.80 9.23
CA LEU A 14 -9.19 -7.58 10.11
C LEU A 14 -8.81 -6.81 11.38
N TRP A 15 -8.91 -5.48 11.35
CA TRP A 15 -8.60 -4.60 12.47
C TRP A 15 -9.70 -4.66 13.54
N GLY A 16 -9.33 -4.94 14.79
CA GLY A 16 -10.30 -5.03 15.89
C GLY A 16 -11.27 -6.20 15.81
N ASN A 17 -10.99 -7.24 15.00
CA ASN A 17 -11.80 -8.45 15.01
C ASN A 17 -11.58 -9.23 16.32
N PRO A 18 -12.61 -9.39 17.18
CA PRO A 18 -12.43 -10.01 18.50
C PRO A 18 -12.46 -11.54 18.47
N SER A 19 -12.81 -12.17 17.35
CA SER A 19 -12.93 -13.63 17.28
C SER A 19 -11.56 -14.30 17.31
N THR A 20 -11.43 -15.38 18.06
CA THR A 20 -10.21 -16.21 18.10
C THR A 20 -10.40 -17.58 17.47
N LYS A 21 -11.53 -17.82 16.78
CA LYS A 21 -11.88 -19.17 16.29
C LYS A 21 -11.06 -19.62 15.09
N ARG A 22 -10.75 -18.70 14.15
CA ARG A 22 -9.85 -18.93 13.00
C ARG A 22 -10.17 -20.25 12.27
N VAL A 23 -11.45 -20.42 11.90
CA VAL A 23 -11.93 -21.62 11.20
C VAL A 23 -11.70 -21.44 9.70
N PRO A 24 -10.95 -22.32 8.99
CA PRO A 24 -10.80 -22.23 7.55
C PRO A 24 -12.16 -22.23 6.83
N HIS A 25 -12.36 -21.29 5.90
CA HIS A 25 -13.65 -21.04 5.24
C HIS A 25 -14.81 -20.71 6.19
N GLY A 26 -14.52 -20.22 7.40
CA GLY A 26 -15.51 -19.84 8.40
C GLY A 26 -16.33 -18.63 7.97
N THR A 27 -17.61 -18.66 8.30
CA THR A 27 -18.57 -17.56 8.06
C THR A 27 -18.28 -16.36 8.96
N LEU A 28 -18.92 -15.22 8.69
CA LEU A 28 -18.87 -14.03 9.56
C LEU A 28 -19.25 -14.37 11.01
N THR A 29 -20.21 -15.28 11.24
CA THR A 29 -20.62 -15.68 12.60
C THR A 29 -19.55 -16.50 13.31
N GLU A 30 -18.75 -17.26 12.57
CA GLU A 30 -17.70 -18.09 13.12
C GLU A 30 -16.44 -17.26 13.42
N ASN A 31 -15.96 -16.54 12.41
CA ASN A 31 -14.67 -15.87 12.45
C ASN A 31 -14.74 -14.37 12.75
N GLY A 32 -15.93 -13.77 12.75
CA GLY A 32 -16.09 -12.33 13.00
C GLY A 32 -15.49 -11.45 11.91
N ALA A 33 -15.63 -10.15 12.09
CA ALA A 33 -14.97 -9.12 11.30
C ALA A 33 -14.68 -7.91 12.19
N GLY A 34 -13.66 -7.16 11.81
CA GLY A 34 -13.33 -5.85 12.34
C GLY A 34 -14.42 -4.82 12.04
N LYS A 35 -14.52 -3.81 12.91
CA LYS A 35 -15.56 -2.78 12.84
C LYS A 35 -14.96 -1.38 12.70
N LEU A 36 -15.66 -0.47 12.02
CA LEU A 36 -15.25 0.93 11.88
C LEU A 36 -15.04 1.60 13.24
N SER A 37 -15.83 1.22 14.26
CA SER A 37 -15.70 1.69 15.65
C SER A 37 -14.44 1.23 16.36
N ALA A 38 -13.78 0.16 15.89
CA ALA A 38 -12.54 -0.35 16.48
C ALA A 38 -11.34 0.58 16.21
N PHE A 39 -11.45 1.49 15.25
CA PHE A 39 -10.53 2.61 15.09
C PHE A 39 -10.87 3.72 16.11
N THR A 40 -10.61 3.39 17.38
CA THR A 40 -10.77 4.32 18.51
C THR A 40 -9.72 5.43 18.44
N PRO A 41 -9.87 6.52 19.21
CA PRO A 41 -8.83 7.54 19.34
C PRO A 41 -7.46 6.94 19.71
N GLU A 42 -7.42 5.93 20.59
CA GLU A 42 -6.19 5.23 20.97
C GLU A 42 -5.57 4.45 19.80
N ALA A 43 -6.39 3.76 19.01
CA ALA A 43 -5.95 3.05 17.81
C ALA A 43 -5.33 4.00 16.77
N LEU A 44 -5.98 5.14 16.54
CA LEU A 44 -5.51 6.16 15.60
C LEU A 44 -4.24 6.85 16.12
N GLN A 45 -4.12 7.08 17.43
CA GLN A 45 -2.87 7.59 18.01
C GLN A 45 -1.74 6.56 17.93
N TYR A 46 -2.04 5.27 18.05
CA TYR A 46 -1.08 4.20 17.79
C TYR A 46 -0.56 4.26 16.35
N ILE A 47 -1.46 4.33 15.36
CA ILE A 47 -1.09 4.45 13.95
C ILE A 47 -0.21 5.69 13.73
N ARG A 48 -0.58 6.82 14.31
CA ARG A 48 0.22 8.06 14.26
C ARG A 48 1.59 7.90 14.93
N SER A 49 1.71 7.09 15.98
CA SER A 49 2.99 6.82 16.65
C SER A 49 4.01 6.11 15.75
N LEU A 50 3.55 5.47 14.67
CA LEU A 50 4.39 4.87 13.62
C LEU A 50 4.82 5.89 12.55
N GLY A 51 4.57 7.19 12.78
CA GLY A 51 4.88 8.27 11.84
C GLY A 51 3.82 8.47 10.75
N ALA A 52 2.70 7.74 10.80
CA ALA A 52 1.64 7.83 9.81
C ALA A 52 1.09 9.27 9.72
N THR A 53 0.83 9.66 8.47
CA THR A 53 0.17 10.92 8.11
C THR A 53 -1.20 10.66 7.47
N HIS A 54 -1.34 9.50 6.83
CA HIS A 54 -2.53 9.04 6.15
C HIS A 54 -2.82 7.61 6.58
N VAL A 55 -4.10 7.24 6.64
CA VAL A 55 -4.56 5.87 6.80
C VAL A 55 -5.30 5.47 5.53
N TRP A 56 -4.81 4.43 4.88
CA TRP A 56 -5.49 3.81 3.74
C TRP A 56 -6.32 2.62 4.26
N PHE A 57 -7.64 2.80 4.24
CA PHE A 57 -8.59 1.78 4.65
C PHE A 57 -8.99 0.93 3.44
N ILE A 58 -8.50 -0.30 3.39
CA ILE A 58 -8.80 -1.24 2.31
C ILE A 58 -10.16 -1.89 2.58
N GLY A 59 -10.97 -2.02 1.52
CA GLY A 59 -12.26 -2.71 1.53
C GLY A 59 -13.42 -1.92 2.14
N LEU A 60 -13.36 -0.58 2.15
CA LEU A 60 -14.47 0.25 2.65
C LEU A 60 -15.74 0.12 1.81
N LEU A 61 -15.61 0.12 0.48
CA LEU A 61 -16.75 0.08 -0.44
C LEU A 61 -17.47 -1.27 -0.36
N GLU A 62 -18.80 -1.25 -0.51
CA GLU A 62 -19.58 -2.49 -0.56
C GLU A 62 -19.08 -3.36 -1.71
N HIS A 63 -18.67 -4.58 -1.38
CA HIS A 63 -18.20 -5.56 -2.33
C HIS A 63 -18.97 -6.87 -2.19
N ALA A 64 -18.92 -7.69 -3.23
CA ALA A 64 -19.68 -8.93 -3.25
C ALA A 64 -19.20 -9.90 -2.16
N THR A 65 -20.12 -10.40 -1.35
CA THR A 65 -19.85 -11.27 -0.18
C THR A 65 -20.83 -12.45 -0.12
N LYS A 66 -20.47 -13.55 0.56
CA LYS A 66 -21.40 -14.66 0.79
C LYS A 66 -22.33 -14.42 1.98
N THR A 67 -22.08 -13.37 2.77
CA THR A 67 -22.94 -13.01 3.89
C THR A 67 -24.25 -12.38 3.40
N ASP A 68 -25.38 -12.91 3.85
CA ASP A 68 -26.71 -12.45 3.44
C ASP A 68 -27.16 -11.25 4.28
N TYR A 69 -27.27 -10.08 3.62
CA TYR A 69 -27.73 -8.83 4.20
C TYR A 69 -29.13 -8.40 3.71
N SER A 70 -29.92 -9.33 3.17
CA SER A 70 -31.28 -9.05 2.67
C SER A 70 -32.22 -8.47 3.73
N ALA A 71 -32.01 -8.82 5.01
CA ALA A 71 -32.73 -8.24 6.14
C ALA A 71 -32.51 -6.71 6.27
N TYR A 72 -31.44 -6.18 5.68
CA TYR A 72 -31.05 -4.77 5.69
C TYR A 72 -31.25 -4.10 4.32
N GLY A 73 -31.94 -4.77 3.38
CA GLY A 73 -32.24 -4.25 2.05
C GLY A 73 -31.18 -4.53 0.99
N ILE A 74 -30.06 -5.15 1.35
CA ILE A 74 -28.96 -5.43 0.43
C ILE A 74 -29.22 -6.77 -0.27
N SER A 75 -29.20 -6.76 -1.61
CA SER A 75 -29.43 -7.98 -2.39
C SER A 75 -28.29 -8.98 -2.18
N PRO A 76 -28.56 -10.28 -1.93
CA PRO A 76 -27.49 -11.26 -1.72
C PRO A 76 -26.74 -11.55 -3.02
N ASP A 77 -25.43 -11.74 -2.91
CA ASP A 77 -24.59 -12.13 -4.04
C ASP A 77 -24.65 -13.64 -4.29
N HIS A 78 -24.41 -14.04 -5.54
CA HIS A 78 -24.34 -15.46 -5.85
C HIS A 78 -23.02 -16.05 -5.34
N PRO A 79 -23.03 -17.14 -4.56
CA PRO A 79 -21.81 -17.66 -3.92
C PRO A 79 -20.74 -18.11 -4.92
N ASP A 80 -21.13 -18.56 -6.12
CA ASP A 80 -20.18 -18.96 -7.18
C ASP A 80 -19.43 -17.76 -7.79
N THR A 81 -19.91 -16.52 -7.61
CA THR A 81 -19.23 -15.30 -8.07
C THR A 81 -18.47 -14.59 -6.94
N VAL A 82 -18.24 -15.25 -5.80
CA VAL A 82 -17.52 -14.70 -4.65
C VAL A 82 -16.36 -15.61 -4.27
N LYS A 83 -15.13 -15.06 -4.26
CA LYS A 83 -13.93 -15.74 -3.75
C LYS A 83 -13.90 -15.67 -2.22
N GLY A 84 -13.62 -16.79 -1.58
CA GLY A 84 -13.67 -16.92 -0.11
C GLY A 84 -15.09 -16.78 0.46
N GLN A 85 -15.19 -16.41 1.74
CA GLN A 85 -16.46 -16.13 2.42
C GLN A 85 -16.79 -14.63 2.46
N ALA A 86 -15.79 -13.80 2.75
CA ALA A 86 -15.96 -12.35 2.88
C ALA A 86 -15.96 -11.65 1.52
N GLY A 87 -15.35 -12.25 0.50
CA GLY A 87 -15.26 -11.67 -0.83
C GLY A 87 -14.01 -10.82 -1.03
N SER A 88 -13.66 -10.60 -2.29
CA SER A 88 -12.57 -9.69 -2.64
C SER A 88 -12.99 -8.24 -2.38
N PRO A 89 -12.20 -7.42 -1.66
CA PRO A 89 -12.50 -6.00 -1.50
C PRO A 89 -12.42 -5.23 -2.83
N TYR A 90 -11.84 -5.85 -3.86
CA TYR A 90 -11.71 -5.32 -5.21
C TYR A 90 -12.90 -5.66 -6.12
N ALA A 91 -13.80 -6.56 -5.69
CA ALA A 91 -15.05 -6.86 -6.38
C ALA A 91 -16.17 -5.92 -5.91
N VAL A 92 -16.00 -4.61 -6.12
CA VAL A 92 -16.95 -3.57 -5.69
C VAL A 92 -18.32 -3.79 -6.33
N LYS A 93 -19.36 -3.84 -5.52
CA LYS A 93 -20.74 -4.06 -5.93
C LYS A 93 -21.58 -2.79 -5.87
N ASP A 94 -21.29 -1.90 -4.92
CA ASP A 94 -21.85 -0.55 -4.86
C ASP A 94 -20.74 0.46 -4.55
N TYR A 95 -20.51 1.43 -5.45
CA TYR A 95 -19.52 2.49 -5.24
C TYR A 95 -19.98 3.58 -4.29
N TYR A 96 -21.28 3.71 -4.06
CA TYR A 96 -21.85 4.75 -3.21
C TYR A 96 -22.19 4.22 -1.81
N ASP A 97 -22.00 2.92 -1.59
CA ASP A 97 -22.22 2.24 -0.32
C ASP A 97 -20.97 1.67 0.35
N ILE A 98 -21.10 1.38 1.64
CA ILE A 98 -20.05 0.85 2.50
C ILE A 98 -20.33 -0.60 2.86
N ASP A 99 -19.28 -1.41 2.94
CA ASP A 99 -19.39 -2.81 3.30
C ASP A 99 -20.11 -2.99 4.66
N PRO A 100 -21.28 -3.65 4.71
CA PRO A 100 -22.03 -3.88 5.95
C PRO A 100 -21.27 -4.73 6.97
N ASP A 101 -20.27 -5.52 6.56
CA ASP A 101 -19.41 -6.28 7.48
C ASP A 101 -18.64 -5.36 8.43
N LEU A 102 -18.35 -4.13 8.01
CA LEU A 102 -17.53 -3.18 8.77
C LEU A 102 -18.34 -2.37 9.79
N ALA A 103 -19.67 -2.31 9.65
CA ALA A 103 -20.51 -1.54 10.54
C ALA A 103 -20.91 -2.33 11.80
N ASP A 104 -21.03 -1.64 12.94
CA ASP A 104 -21.67 -2.20 14.13
C ASP A 104 -23.17 -2.41 13.89
N ASP A 105 -23.82 -1.42 13.27
CA ASP A 105 -25.18 -1.50 12.77
C ASP A 105 -25.18 -1.34 11.23
N PRO A 106 -25.44 -2.41 10.45
CA PRO A 106 -25.48 -2.34 8.99
C PRO A 106 -26.41 -1.24 8.46
N LEU A 107 -27.49 -0.85 9.14
CA LEU A 107 -28.38 0.24 8.69
C LEU A 107 -27.74 1.64 8.82
N ARG A 108 -26.66 1.76 9.61
CA ARG A 108 -25.97 3.02 9.91
C ARG A 108 -24.55 3.08 9.36
N ARG A 109 -24.15 2.11 8.54
CA ARG A 109 -22.82 1.98 7.92
C ARG A 109 -22.26 3.28 7.32
N GLN A 110 -23.11 4.08 6.69
CA GLN A 110 -22.74 5.38 6.12
C GLN A 110 -22.39 6.42 7.20
N GLU A 111 -23.22 6.51 8.25
CA GLU A 111 -22.97 7.40 9.40
C GLU A 111 -21.74 6.95 10.19
N GLU A 112 -21.51 5.65 10.29
CA GLU A 112 -20.34 5.09 10.96
C GLU A 112 -19.05 5.36 10.19
N LEU A 113 -19.08 5.36 8.85
CA LEU A 113 -17.94 5.82 8.05
C LEU A 113 -17.69 7.31 8.25
N ASP A 114 -18.73 8.16 8.21
CA ASP A 114 -18.57 9.59 8.46
C ASP A 114 -17.94 9.84 9.84
N ALA A 115 -18.34 9.05 10.85
CA ALA A 115 -17.74 9.09 12.18
C ALA A 115 -16.28 8.63 12.20
N LEU A 116 -15.92 7.59 11.44
CA LEU A 116 -14.53 7.16 11.29
C LEU A 116 -13.67 8.25 10.67
N ILE A 117 -14.11 8.82 9.54
CA ILE A 117 -13.42 9.92 8.85
C ILE A 117 -13.16 11.07 9.82
N HIS A 118 -14.19 11.49 10.55
CA HIS A 118 -14.07 12.54 11.56
C HIS A 118 -13.04 12.20 12.64
N ARG A 119 -13.09 10.99 13.23
CA ARG A 119 -12.10 10.57 14.25
C ARG A 119 -10.68 10.53 13.69
N THR A 120 -10.50 10.08 12.44
CA THR A 120 -9.19 10.06 11.78
C THR A 120 -8.64 11.49 11.61
N HIS A 121 -9.47 12.44 11.20
CA HIS A 121 -9.10 13.86 11.12
C HIS A 121 -8.78 14.46 12.49
N GLU A 122 -9.56 14.15 13.54
CA GLU A 122 -9.28 14.59 14.91
C GLU A 122 -7.94 14.06 15.44
N ALA A 123 -7.54 12.87 15.02
CA ALA A 123 -6.22 12.31 15.33
C ALA A 123 -5.06 13.00 14.59
N GLY A 124 -5.36 13.90 13.63
CA GLY A 124 -4.37 14.57 12.78
C GLY A 124 -3.87 13.70 11.63
N LEU A 125 -4.67 12.70 11.24
CA LEU A 125 -4.43 11.81 10.11
C LEU A 125 -5.38 12.18 8.96
N GLN A 126 -5.03 11.75 7.76
CA GLN A 126 -5.85 11.89 6.55
C GLN A 126 -6.36 10.53 6.10
N VAL A 127 -7.47 10.49 5.38
CA VAL A 127 -8.15 9.26 4.94
C VAL A 127 -7.86 9.01 3.47
N ILE A 128 -7.31 7.84 3.15
CA ILE A 128 -7.17 7.35 1.78
C ILE A 128 -8.18 6.22 1.55
N MET A 129 -8.97 6.36 0.49
CA MET A 129 -9.89 5.32 0.03
C MET A 129 -9.23 4.51 -1.09
N ASP A 130 -9.43 3.20 -1.08
CA ASP A 130 -9.11 2.35 -2.23
C ASP A 130 -10.16 2.56 -3.32
N PHE A 131 -9.73 3.05 -4.48
CA PHE A 131 -10.59 3.26 -5.64
C PHE A 131 -10.25 2.23 -6.70
N ILE A 132 -11.26 1.46 -7.11
CA ILE A 132 -11.13 0.39 -8.10
C ILE A 132 -11.72 0.88 -9.41
N PRO A 133 -10.93 1.40 -10.36
CA PRO A 133 -11.46 1.97 -11.59
C PRO A 133 -11.67 0.92 -12.69
N ASN A 134 -10.94 -0.18 -12.69
CA ASN A 134 -10.87 -1.09 -13.86
C ASN A 134 -12.04 -2.09 -13.94
N HIS A 135 -12.64 -2.46 -12.82
CA HIS A 135 -13.67 -3.49 -12.78
C HIS A 135 -14.59 -3.35 -11.56
N VAL A 136 -15.71 -4.08 -11.60
CA VAL A 136 -16.70 -4.20 -10.51
C VAL A 136 -17.08 -5.66 -10.33
N ALA A 137 -17.80 -5.99 -9.26
CA ALA A 137 -18.42 -7.30 -9.08
C ALA A 137 -19.41 -7.63 -10.21
N ARG A 138 -19.61 -8.92 -10.51
CA ARG A 138 -20.62 -9.36 -11.49
C ARG A 138 -22.05 -8.94 -11.14
N SER A 139 -22.35 -8.78 -9.86
CA SER A 139 -23.62 -8.39 -9.30
C SER A 139 -23.78 -6.88 -9.08
N TYR A 140 -22.88 -6.05 -9.62
CA TYR A 140 -22.89 -4.60 -9.42
C TYR A 140 -24.29 -3.98 -9.57
N HIS A 141 -24.70 -3.26 -8.54
CA HIS A 141 -25.95 -2.52 -8.45
C HIS A 141 -25.78 -1.49 -7.34
N SER A 142 -26.16 -0.24 -7.58
CA SER A 142 -26.08 0.80 -6.56
C SER A 142 -27.45 1.24 -6.06
N ASP A 143 -27.79 0.84 -4.83
CA ASP A 143 -29.00 1.29 -4.15
C ASP A 143 -28.76 2.53 -3.26
N ALA A 144 -27.51 2.84 -2.97
CA ALA A 144 -27.07 4.02 -2.23
C ALA A 144 -26.70 5.23 -3.12
N CYS A 145 -26.75 5.09 -4.45
CA CYS A 145 -26.36 6.17 -5.35
C CYS A 145 -27.21 7.44 -5.18
N PRO A 146 -26.63 8.63 -5.47
CA PRO A 146 -27.39 9.86 -5.55
C PRO A 146 -28.61 9.75 -6.47
N LYS A 147 -29.72 10.37 -6.07
CA LYS A 147 -30.96 10.30 -6.85
C LYS A 147 -30.76 10.80 -8.29
N GLY A 148 -31.09 9.94 -9.25
CA GLY A 148 -30.98 10.24 -10.68
C GLY A 148 -29.69 9.73 -11.32
N THR A 149 -28.80 9.12 -10.54
CA THR A 149 -27.66 8.36 -11.06
C THR A 149 -28.16 7.14 -11.84
N VAL A 150 -27.47 6.83 -12.93
CA VAL A 150 -27.72 5.64 -13.76
C VAL A 150 -26.58 4.67 -13.51
N ASP A 151 -26.90 3.44 -13.10
CA ASP A 151 -25.91 2.42 -12.78
C ASP A 151 -25.04 2.02 -13.98
N LEU A 152 -23.85 1.50 -13.67
CA LEU A 152 -22.97 0.89 -14.66
C LEU A 152 -23.69 -0.28 -15.34
N GLY A 153 -23.74 -0.27 -16.67
CA GLY A 153 -24.39 -1.32 -17.46
C GLY A 153 -25.90 -1.15 -17.65
N ALA A 154 -26.56 -0.23 -16.94
CA ALA A 154 -28.01 -0.09 -17.00
C ALA A 154 -28.54 0.36 -18.37
N THR A 155 -27.68 1.00 -19.17
CA THR A 155 -28.00 1.51 -20.52
C THR A 155 -27.16 0.86 -21.61
N ASP A 156 -26.44 -0.22 -21.29
CA ASP A 156 -25.57 -0.90 -22.24
C ASP A 156 -26.40 -1.65 -23.29
N ASP A 157 -25.89 -1.65 -24.53
CA ASP A 157 -26.35 -2.57 -25.57
C ASP A 157 -25.53 -3.85 -25.51
N SER A 158 -26.07 -4.86 -24.81
CA SER A 158 -25.40 -6.14 -24.62
C SER A 158 -25.28 -6.99 -25.90
N SER A 159 -25.90 -6.58 -27.01
CA SER A 159 -25.71 -7.24 -28.31
C SER A 159 -24.39 -6.88 -28.99
N GLN A 160 -23.74 -5.81 -28.53
CA GLN A 160 -22.46 -5.34 -29.05
C GLN A 160 -21.32 -5.81 -28.15
N ALA A 161 -20.30 -6.42 -28.75
CA ALA A 161 -19.10 -6.84 -28.02
C ALA A 161 -18.32 -5.63 -27.45
N PHE A 162 -18.34 -4.51 -28.19
CA PHE A 162 -17.74 -3.24 -27.80
C PHE A 162 -18.61 -2.08 -28.29
N SER A 163 -18.74 -1.06 -27.45
CA SER A 163 -19.26 0.26 -27.79
C SER A 163 -18.71 1.25 -26.78
N PRO A 164 -18.19 2.44 -27.16
CA PRO A 164 -17.71 3.43 -26.21
C PRO A 164 -18.83 3.98 -25.30
N ARG A 165 -20.10 3.71 -25.64
CA ARG A 165 -21.26 4.06 -24.81
C ARG A 165 -21.64 2.98 -23.79
N ASN A 166 -21.14 1.75 -23.95
CA ASN A 166 -21.33 0.69 -22.97
C ASN A 166 -20.32 0.84 -21.83
N ASN A 167 -20.72 0.50 -20.61
CA ASN A 167 -19.82 0.42 -19.46
C ASN A 167 -19.09 -0.92 -19.37
N PHE A 168 -19.59 -1.98 -20.01
CA PHE A 168 -18.96 -3.31 -20.00
C PHE A 168 -18.63 -3.83 -21.40
N TYR A 169 -17.70 -4.80 -21.45
CA TYR A 169 -17.46 -5.62 -22.64
C TYR A 169 -18.31 -6.88 -22.56
N TYR A 170 -19.10 -7.12 -23.61
CA TYR A 170 -19.96 -8.30 -23.70
C TYR A 170 -19.38 -9.31 -24.69
N LEU A 171 -19.79 -10.55 -24.52
CA LEU A 171 -19.50 -11.66 -25.41
C LEU A 171 -20.85 -12.15 -25.97
N PRO A 172 -21.35 -11.53 -27.06
CA PRO A 172 -22.64 -11.87 -27.65
C PRO A 172 -22.76 -13.37 -27.96
N ASP A 173 -23.98 -13.89 -27.84
CA ASP A 173 -24.31 -15.30 -28.09
C ASP A 173 -23.53 -16.31 -27.23
N SER A 174 -23.05 -15.89 -26.06
CA SER A 174 -22.34 -16.76 -25.12
C SER A 174 -22.92 -16.71 -23.69
N THR A 175 -22.80 -17.81 -22.97
CA THR A 175 -23.16 -17.94 -21.56
C THR A 175 -21.90 -18.14 -20.74
N LEU A 176 -21.79 -17.44 -19.61
CA LEU A 176 -20.68 -17.59 -18.70
C LEU A 176 -20.64 -19.01 -18.12
N ILE A 177 -19.46 -19.61 -18.08
CA ILE A 177 -19.19 -20.88 -17.41
C ILE A 177 -18.09 -20.63 -16.40
N LEU A 178 -18.48 -20.55 -15.12
CA LEU A 178 -17.57 -20.30 -14.01
C LEU A 178 -16.65 -21.52 -13.76
N PRO A 179 -15.40 -21.29 -13.32
CA PRO A 179 -14.44 -22.35 -13.04
C PRO A 179 -14.84 -23.21 -11.82
N LEU A 180 -15.63 -22.63 -10.91
CA LEU A 180 -16.19 -23.28 -9.73
C LEU A 180 -17.69 -23.08 -9.75
N SER A 181 -18.43 -24.17 -9.53
CA SER A 181 -19.85 -24.10 -9.20
C SER A 181 -20.13 -25.01 -8.00
N THR A 182 -20.52 -24.38 -6.92
CA THR A 182 -20.71 -24.99 -5.59
C THR A 182 -22.15 -24.86 -5.11
N SER A 183 -22.93 -23.97 -5.73
CA SER A 183 -24.34 -23.75 -5.46
C SER A 183 -25.23 -24.84 -6.08
N SER A 184 -26.39 -25.08 -5.45
CA SER A 184 -27.44 -25.96 -6.00
C SER A 184 -28.16 -25.34 -7.22
N SER A 185 -28.14 -24.01 -7.32
CA SER A 185 -28.56 -23.26 -8.49
C SER A 185 -27.33 -22.62 -9.12
N PRO A 186 -27.01 -22.90 -10.40
CA PRO A 186 -25.87 -22.28 -11.04
C PRO A 186 -26.10 -20.78 -11.23
N TYR A 187 -25.02 -20.00 -11.19
CA TYR A 187 -25.05 -18.61 -11.63
C TYR A 187 -25.28 -18.55 -13.15
N GLU A 188 -26.23 -17.74 -13.59
CA GLU A 188 -26.53 -17.55 -15.01
C GLU A 188 -26.19 -16.11 -15.43
N GLU A 189 -25.35 -15.98 -16.46
CA GLU A 189 -25.04 -14.71 -17.10
C GLU A 189 -25.02 -14.90 -18.62
N HIS A 190 -25.96 -14.23 -19.31
CA HIS A 190 -26.03 -14.18 -20.76
C HIS A 190 -26.44 -12.76 -21.21
N PRO A 191 -25.68 -12.11 -22.12
CA PRO A 191 -24.40 -12.58 -22.64
C PRO A 191 -23.31 -12.52 -21.56
N ALA A 192 -22.31 -13.40 -21.66
CA ALA A 192 -21.16 -13.36 -20.76
C ALA A 192 -20.40 -12.03 -20.89
N ARG A 193 -19.75 -11.59 -19.82
CA ARG A 193 -18.92 -10.37 -19.78
C ARG A 193 -17.47 -10.70 -19.45
N ALA A 194 -16.54 -9.95 -20.03
CA ALA A 194 -15.10 -10.09 -19.80
C ALA A 194 -14.73 -9.79 -18.34
N THR A 195 -13.75 -10.51 -17.80
CA THR A 195 -13.27 -10.30 -16.42
C THR A 195 -12.29 -9.13 -16.34
N GLY A 196 -12.11 -8.55 -15.15
CA GLY A 196 -11.26 -7.38 -14.93
C GLY A 196 -9.79 -7.55 -15.33
N ASN A 197 -9.27 -8.78 -15.37
CA ASN A 197 -7.90 -9.11 -15.82
C ASN A 197 -7.79 -9.37 -17.33
N ASP A 198 -8.68 -8.80 -18.14
CA ASP A 198 -8.71 -8.90 -19.60
C ASP A 198 -8.97 -10.33 -20.14
N CYS A 199 -9.71 -11.18 -19.41
CA CYS A 199 -10.17 -12.46 -19.95
C CYS A 199 -11.43 -12.28 -20.81
N PHE A 200 -11.25 -12.09 -22.13
CA PHE A 200 -12.32 -12.02 -23.13
C PHE A 200 -12.78 -13.42 -23.57
N SER A 201 -13.20 -14.23 -22.59
CA SER A 201 -13.67 -15.60 -22.79
C SER A 201 -14.87 -15.88 -21.89
N PRO A 202 -15.90 -16.62 -22.35
CA PRO A 202 -17.01 -17.02 -21.48
C PRO A 202 -16.62 -18.13 -20.49
N ARG A 203 -15.36 -18.57 -20.48
CA ARG A 203 -14.84 -19.66 -19.63
C ARG A 203 -13.60 -19.20 -18.87
N PRO A 204 -13.71 -18.26 -17.92
CA PRO A 204 -12.59 -17.88 -17.09
C PRO A 204 -12.09 -19.08 -16.27
N THR A 205 -10.80 -19.09 -16.00
CA THR A 205 -10.13 -20.08 -15.15
C THR A 205 -10.16 -19.66 -13.68
N ILE A 206 -9.73 -20.55 -12.78
CA ILE A 206 -9.60 -20.22 -11.35
C ILE A 206 -8.59 -19.09 -11.07
N CYS A 207 -7.64 -18.89 -11.98
CA CYS A 207 -6.62 -17.84 -11.89
C CYS A 207 -7.12 -16.49 -12.44
N ASP A 208 -8.26 -16.48 -13.15
CA ASP A 208 -8.86 -15.24 -13.62
C ASP A 208 -9.65 -14.55 -12.51
N TRP A 209 -9.93 -13.26 -12.69
CA TRP A 209 -10.80 -12.50 -11.80
C TRP A 209 -12.26 -12.77 -12.14
N TYR A 210 -12.65 -14.05 -12.10
CA TYR A 210 -13.96 -14.55 -12.52
C TYR A 210 -15.13 -13.95 -11.72
N GLU A 211 -14.88 -13.37 -10.55
CA GLU A 211 -15.81 -12.63 -9.69
C GLU A 211 -16.08 -11.20 -10.17
N THR A 212 -15.29 -10.70 -11.10
CA THR A 212 -15.31 -9.31 -11.57
C THR A 212 -15.72 -9.18 -13.04
N VAL A 213 -16.11 -7.96 -13.43
CA VAL A 213 -16.44 -7.55 -14.80
C VAL A 213 -15.63 -6.32 -15.17
N LYS A 214 -14.96 -6.38 -16.33
CA LYS A 214 -14.14 -5.28 -16.84
C LYS A 214 -14.98 -4.09 -17.29
N LEU A 215 -14.56 -2.91 -16.86
CA LEU A 215 -15.12 -1.64 -17.28
C LEU A 215 -14.52 -1.13 -18.59
N ASN A 216 -15.37 -0.56 -19.42
CA ASN A 216 -15.05 -0.06 -20.74
C ASN A 216 -14.81 1.46 -20.68
N TYR A 217 -13.53 1.84 -20.81
CA TYR A 217 -13.09 3.23 -20.91
C TYR A 217 -12.94 3.72 -22.36
N GLY A 218 -13.49 2.98 -23.32
CA GLY A 218 -13.42 3.29 -24.76
C GLY A 218 -12.28 2.59 -25.50
N VAL A 219 -11.57 1.63 -24.90
CA VAL A 219 -10.48 0.90 -25.57
C VAL A 219 -11.05 -0.30 -26.33
N ASP A 220 -10.91 -0.36 -27.65
CA ASP A 220 -11.48 -1.46 -28.44
C ASP A 220 -10.59 -2.71 -28.43
N TYR A 221 -10.57 -3.44 -27.31
CA TYR A 221 -9.86 -4.72 -27.18
C TYR A 221 -10.38 -5.81 -28.14
N CYS A 222 -11.62 -5.67 -28.63
CA CYS A 222 -12.26 -6.63 -29.53
C CYS A 222 -11.95 -6.35 -31.01
N GLY A 223 -11.47 -5.15 -31.32
CA GLY A 223 -11.20 -4.65 -32.67
C GLY A 223 -9.76 -4.21 -32.87
N ASP A 224 -9.55 -2.90 -33.04
CA ASP A 224 -8.26 -2.33 -33.44
C ASP A 224 -7.28 -2.05 -32.29
N GLY A 225 -7.73 -2.22 -31.04
CA GLY A 225 -6.97 -1.94 -29.82
C GLY A 225 -6.83 -0.44 -29.49
N GLY A 226 -7.50 0.44 -30.24
CA GLY A 226 -7.43 1.89 -30.10
C GLY A 226 -8.33 2.45 -29.00
N LEU A 227 -8.00 3.64 -28.50
CA LEU A 227 -8.86 4.40 -27.60
C LEU A 227 -9.85 5.27 -28.38
N HIS A 228 -11.14 5.05 -28.17
CA HIS A 228 -12.26 5.82 -28.67
C HIS A 228 -12.80 6.75 -27.58
N ALA A 229 -12.21 7.93 -27.44
CA ALA A 229 -12.61 8.94 -26.46
C ALA A 229 -13.64 9.97 -26.98
N ASP A 230 -14.04 9.87 -28.26
CA ASP A 230 -15.08 10.72 -28.87
C ASP A 230 -16.12 9.82 -29.59
N PRO A 231 -17.39 9.79 -29.14
CA PRO A 231 -17.95 10.54 -28.00
C PRO A 231 -17.34 10.10 -26.65
N LEU A 232 -17.37 11.00 -25.66
CA LEU A 232 -16.86 10.72 -24.31
C LEU A 232 -17.48 9.43 -23.77
N PRO A 233 -16.66 8.45 -23.34
CA PRO A 233 -17.19 7.20 -22.81
C PRO A 233 -18.02 7.43 -21.55
N ASP A 234 -19.14 6.74 -21.45
CA ASP A 234 -20.10 6.92 -20.35
C ASP A 234 -19.47 6.58 -18.99
N THR A 235 -18.59 5.59 -18.97
CA THR A 235 -17.81 5.17 -17.79
C THR A 235 -16.97 6.30 -17.21
N TRP A 236 -16.42 7.19 -18.04
CA TRP A 236 -15.57 8.29 -17.56
C TRP A 236 -16.37 9.22 -16.65
N VAL A 237 -17.58 9.59 -17.09
CA VAL A 237 -18.49 10.47 -16.33
C VAL A 237 -18.86 9.83 -14.99
N LYS A 238 -19.29 8.57 -15.01
CA LYS A 238 -19.69 7.85 -13.79
C LYS A 238 -18.54 7.74 -12.79
N MET A 239 -17.33 7.43 -13.25
CA MET A 239 -16.17 7.28 -12.38
C MET A 239 -15.68 8.60 -11.80
N ARG A 240 -15.74 9.68 -12.56
CA ARG A 240 -15.49 11.02 -12.03
C ARG A 240 -16.51 11.38 -10.95
N ASP A 241 -17.80 11.11 -11.19
CA ASP A 241 -18.86 11.47 -10.24
C ASP A 241 -18.73 10.67 -8.92
N ILE A 242 -18.30 9.40 -8.98
CA ILE A 242 -17.94 8.59 -7.80
C ILE A 242 -16.78 9.22 -7.03
N LEU A 243 -15.71 9.62 -7.72
CA LEU A 243 -14.56 10.28 -7.07
C LEU A 243 -14.97 11.60 -6.39
N LEU A 244 -15.78 12.42 -7.08
CA LEU A 244 -16.31 13.67 -6.53
C LEU A 244 -17.21 13.43 -5.31
N TYR A 245 -18.03 12.38 -5.33
CA TYR A 245 -18.89 12.01 -4.21
C TYR A 245 -18.07 11.73 -2.94
N TRP A 246 -17.04 10.88 -3.04
CA TRP A 246 -16.22 10.52 -1.89
C TRP A 246 -15.30 11.65 -1.43
N ALA A 247 -14.69 12.40 -2.36
CA ALA A 247 -13.92 13.59 -2.01
C ALA A 247 -14.80 14.62 -1.26
N GLY A 248 -16.06 14.80 -1.70
CA GLY A 248 -17.03 15.64 -1.02
C GLY A 248 -17.47 15.18 0.37
N ARG A 249 -17.18 13.94 0.74
CA ARG A 249 -17.44 13.35 2.05
C ARG A 249 -16.23 13.33 2.99
N GLY A 250 -15.12 13.96 2.59
CA GLY A 250 -13.92 14.09 3.43
C GLY A 250 -12.88 12.99 3.23
N ILE A 251 -12.94 12.27 2.11
CA ILE A 251 -11.80 11.46 1.67
C ILE A 251 -10.71 12.39 1.14
N ASP A 252 -9.50 12.28 1.70
CA ASP A 252 -8.36 13.16 1.42
C ASP A 252 -7.42 12.58 0.34
N GLY A 253 -7.65 11.34 -0.08
CA GLY A 253 -6.88 10.73 -1.14
C GLY A 253 -7.45 9.43 -1.67
N PHE A 254 -6.99 9.06 -2.86
CA PHE A 254 -7.37 7.83 -3.52
C PHE A 254 -6.11 7.03 -3.87
N ARG A 255 -6.04 5.78 -3.38
CA ARG A 255 -5.15 4.77 -3.97
C ARG A 255 -5.94 4.13 -5.10
N CYS A 256 -5.43 4.22 -6.32
CA CYS A 256 -6.13 3.73 -7.51
C CYS A 256 -5.58 2.35 -7.92
N ASP A 257 -6.42 1.33 -7.74
CA ASP A 257 -6.15 -0.06 -8.07
C ASP A 257 -5.89 -0.26 -9.56
N MET A 258 -4.89 -1.08 -9.90
CA MET A 258 -4.55 -1.52 -11.24
C MET A 258 -4.64 -0.41 -12.29
N THR A 259 -4.09 0.77 -11.94
CA THR A 259 -4.20 2.00 -12.73
C THR A 259 -3.71 1.80 -14.15
N GLU A 260 -2.75 0.90 -14.36
CA GLU A 260 -2.17 0.59 -15.67
C GLU A 260 -3.16 -0.03 -16.69
N LEU A 261 -4.29 -0.56 -16.22
CA LEU A 261 -5.37 -1.11 -17.04
C LEU A 261 -6.41 -0.05 -17.48
N VAL A 262 -6.26 1.19 -17.01
CA VAL A 262 -7.13 2.32 -17.34
C VAL A 262 -6.34 3.34 -18.18
N PRO A 263 -6.89 3.85 -19.29
CA PRO A 263 -6.14 4.75 -20.18
C PRO A 263 -5.69 6.04 -19.45
N PRO A 264 -4.42 6.48 -19.60
CA PRO A 264 -3.92 7.75 -19.06
C PRO A 264 -4.79 8.97 -19.40
N GLU A 265 -5.46 8.95 -20.55
CA GLU A 265 -6.34 10.01 -21.02
C GLU A 265 -7.56 10.21 -20.11
N PHE A 266 -8.11 9.14 -19.53
CA PHE A 266 -9.18 9.26 -18.54
C PHE A 266 -8.67 10.01 -17.30
N TRP A 267 -7.49 9.64 -16.79
CA TRP A 267 -6.91 10.28 -15.62
C TRP A 267 -6.57 11.74 -15.86
N ALA A 268 -5.99 12.05 -17.03
CA ALA A 268 -5.69 13.41 -17.46
C ALA A 268 -6.93 14.29 -17.60
N TRP A 269 -8.10 13.68 -17.84
CA TRP A 269 -9.39 14.35 -17.85
C TRP A 269 -10.01 14.47 -16.45
N ALA A 270 -10.04 13.38 -15.69
CA ALA A 270 -10.74 13.32 -14.40
C ALA A 270 -9.99 14.03 -13.26
N ILE A 271 -8.69 13.75 -13.07
CA ILE A 271 -7.95 14.25 -11.90
C ILE A 271 -7.99 15.78 -11.80
N PRO A 272 -7.78 16.56 -12.89
CA PRO A 272 -7.91 18.01 -12.81
C PRO A 272 -9.32 18.49 -12.42
N GLU A 273 -10.38 17.79 -12.84
CA GLU A 273 -11.76 18.10 -12.42
C GLU A 273 -11.94 17.87 -10.92
N ILE A 274 -11.45 16.75 -10.36
CA ILE A 274 -11.50 16.50 -8.91
C ILE A 274 -10.71 17.57 -8.16
N LYS A 275 -9.47 17.84 -8.57
CA LYS A 275 -8.58 18.81 -7.89
C LYS A 275 -9.07 20.25 -8.01
N ALA A 276 -9.89 20.57 -9.01
CA ALA A 276 -10.53 21.88 -9.10
C ALA A 276 -11.54 22.12 -7.96
N HIS A 277 -12.20 21.06 -7.47
CA HIS A 277 -13.12 21.12 -6.34
C HIS A 277 -12.42 20.84 -5.00
N TYR A 278 -11.44 19.93 -5.00
CA TYR A 278 -10.74 19.44 -3.81
C TYR A 278 -9.22 19.42 -4.06
N PRO A 279 -8.55 20.60 -3.99
CA PRO A 279 -7.15 20.74 -4.41
C PRO A 279 -6.13 19.97 -3.56
N GLU A 280 -6.49 19.64 -2.32
CA GLU A 280 -5.62 18.91 -1.39
C GLU A 280 -5.72 17.38 -1.55
N VAL A 281 -6.67 16.87 -2.36
CA VAL A 281 -6.85 15.42 -2.55
C VAL A 281 -5.64 14.84 -3.27
N CYS A 282 -5.03 13.82 -2.68
CA CYS A 282 -3.88 13.13 -3.26
C CYS A 282 -4.26 11.87 -4.02
N PHE A 283 -3.59 11.61 -5.14
CA PHE A 283 -3.78 10.42 -5.97
C PHE A 283 -2.50 9.58 -6.00
N LEU A 284 -2.64 8.30 -5.62
CA LEU A 284 -1.60 7.29 -5.61
C LEU A 284 -1.94 6.18 -6.60
N ALA A 285 -1.18 6.02 -7.67
CA ALA A 285 -1.41 4.96 -8.64
C ALA A 285 -0.68 3.67 -8.27
N GLU A 286 -1.39 2.55 -8.33
CA GLU A 286 -0.77 1.25 -8.49
C GLU A 286 -0.37 1.02 -9.95
N ILE A 287 0.93 0.94 -10.20
CA ILE A 287 1.49 0.70 -11.53
C ILE A 287 2.81 -0.05 -11.44
N TYR A 288 2.99 -1.04 -12.32
CA TYR A 288 4.12 -1.95 -12.31
C TYR A 288 4.98 -1.86 -13.58
N GLN A 289 4.70 -0.87 -14.44
CA GLN A 289 5.36 -0.70 -15.74
C GLN A 289 6.19 0.60 -15.78
N PRO A 290 7.50 0.57 -15.45
CA PRO A 290 8.33 1.77 -15.36
C PRO A 290 8.34 2.66 -16.59
N HIS A 291 8.27 2.07 -17.80
CA HIS A 291 8.22 2.80 -19.05
C HIS A 291 6.96 3.67 -19.24
N ARG A 292 5.93 3.49 -18.40
CA ARG A 292 4.67 4.26 -18.41
C ARG A 292 4.58 5.30 -17.29
N TYR A 293 5.50 5.30 -16.31
CA TYR A 293 5.43 6.18 -15.14
C TYR A 293 5.27 7.65 -15.50
N ALA A 294 6.08 8.15 -16.44
CA ALA A 294 6.01 9.54 -16.87
C ALA A 294 4.61 9.93 -17.42
N GLY A 295 3.92 9.01 -18.10
CA GLY A 295 2.58 9.25 -18.65
C GLY A 295 1.53 9.45 -17.55
N TYR A 296 1.56 8.64 -16.50
CA TYR A 296 0.60 8.75 -15.39
C TYR A 296 0.88 9.95 -14.48
N LEU A 297 2.14 10.30 -14.26
CA LEU A 297 2.48 11.55 -13.56
C LEU A 297 2.02 12.79 -14.36
N GLN A 298 2.19 12.77 -15.69
CA GLN A 298 1.66 13.83 -16.56
C GLN A 298 0.13 13.87 -16.58
N ALA A 299 -0.54 12.74 -16.36
CA ALA A 299 -1.99 12.64 -16.23
C ALA A 299 -2.53 13.21 -14.91
N GLY A 300 -1.67 13.55 -13.94
CA GLY A 300 -2.04 14.28 -12.72
C GLY A 300 -1.93 13.51 -11.41
N PHE A 301 -1.48 12.26 -11.45
CA PHE A 301 -1.15 11.51 -10.23
C PHE A 301 -0.03 12.17 -9.44
N ASP A 302 -0.17 12.21 -8.12
CA ASP A 302 0.86 12.78 -7.23
C ASP A 302 1.99 11.77 -7.04
N TYR A 303 1.64 10.50 -6.89
CA TYR A 303 2.55 9.41 -6.56
C TYR A 303 2.23 8.12 -7.33
N LEU A 304 3.26 7.30 -7.58
CA LEU A 304 3.13 5.97 -8.20
C LEU A 304 3.85 4.92 -7.35
N TYR A 305 3.45 3.66 -7.40
CA TYR A 305 4.19 2.57 -6.77
C TYR A 305 5.59 2.35 -7.37
N ASP A 306 6.56 2.02 -6.52
CA ASP A 306 7.86 1.45 -6.91
C ASP A 306 7.99 -0.01 -6.45
N LYS A 307 7.38 -0.91 -7.23
CA LYS A 307 7.55 -2.36 -7.04
C LYS A 307 8.81 -2.88 -7.74
N VAL A 308 8.98 -2.51 -9.02
CA VAL A 308 9.97 -3.14 -9.91
C VAL A 308 11.39 -2.57 -9.75
N GLY A 309 11.56 -1.52 -8.94
CA GLY A 309 12.85 -0.94 -8.61
C GLY A 309 13.31 -1.35 -7.20
N VAL A 310 13.04 -0.49 -6.22
CA VAL A 310 13.60 -0.61 -4.86
C VAL A 310 13.06 -1.84 -4.11
N TYR A 311 11.77 -2.14 -4.23
CA TYR A 311 11.16 -3.29 -3.56
C TYR A 311 11.79 -4.62 -4.01
N ASP A 312 11.70 -4.95 -5.31
CA ASP A 312 12.23 -6.21 -5.86
C ASP A 312 13.74 -6.35 -5.54
N TYR A 313 14.48 -5.24 -5.57
CA TYR A 313 15.90 -5.24 -5.27
C TYR A 313 16.23 -5.53 -3.81
N LEU A 314 15.52 -4.91 -2.86
CA LEU A 314 15.74 -5.15 -1.43
C LEU A 314 15.32 -6.57 -1.04
N VAL A 315 14.28 -7.12 -1.66
CA VAL A 315 13.93 -8.55 -1.54
C VAL A 315 15.03 -9.44 -2.07
N ALA A 316 15.55 -9.18 -3.28
CA ALA A 316 16.65 -9.95 -3.85
C ALA A 316 17.92 -9.85 -2.98
N LEU A 317 18.24 -8.67 -2.45
CA LEU A 317 19.39 -8.47 -1.56
C LEU A 317 19.24 -9.27 -0.26
N GLY A 318 18.09 -9.19 0.40
CA GLY A 318 17.82 -9.96 1.62
C GLY A 318 17.83 -11.47 1.39
N LYS A 319 17.50 -11.94 0.18
CA LYS A 319 17.63 -13.34 -0.24
C LYS A 319 19.04 -13.73 -0.68
N GLY A 320 20.03 -12.83 -0.61
CA GLY A 320 21.41 -13.07 -1.05
C GLY A 320 21.57 -13.17 -2.57
N GLN A 321 20.62 -12.66 -3.34
CA GLN A 321 20.57 -12.72 -4.81
C GLN A 321 21.03 -11.41 -5.48
N ALA A 322 21.28 -10.36 -4.69
CA ALA A 322 21.80 -9.07 -5.14
C ALA A 322 22.93 -8.57 -4.23
N SER A 323 23.60 -7.49 -4.62
CA SER A 323 24.72 -6.90 -3.88
C SER A 323 24.39 -5.50 -3.38
N ALA A 324 24.59 -5.19 -2.11
CA ALA A 324 24.33 -3.86 -1.56
C ALA A 324 24.99 -2.70 -2.34
N THR A 325 26.10 -2.97 -3.04
CA THR A 325 26.85 -1.98 -3.84
C THR A 325 26.07 -1.30 -4.96
N ALA A 326 25.03 -1.93 -5.52
CA ALA A 326 24.22 -1.35 -6.59
C ALA A 326 22.94 -0.64 -6.12
N PHE A 327 22.68 -0.58 -4.81
CA PHE A 327 21.45 0.01 -4.25
C PHE A 327 21.21 1.45 -4.71
N THR A 328 22.23 2.31 -4.63
CA THR A 328 22.12 3.72 -5.07
C THR A 328 21.69 3.83 -6.53
N SER A 329 22.29 3.03 -7.41
CA SER A 329 21.95 3.02 -8.83
C SER A 329 20.52 2.55 -9.10
N VAL A 330 20.01 1.60 -8.30
CA VAL A 330 18.62 1.12 -8.39
C VAL A 330 17.65 2.19 -7.94
N ARG A 331 17.89 2.82 -6.79
CA ARG A 331 17.13 3.97 -6.30
C ARG A 331 17.09 5.10 -7.34
N ASP A 332 18.23 5.38 -7.96
CA ASP A 332 18.38 6.51 -8.88
C ASP A 332 17.94 6.18 -10.32
N ALA A 333 17.53 4.94 -10.61
CA ALA A 333 17.13 4.50 -11.94
C ALA A 333 15.89 5.26 -12.47
N VAL A 334 15.01 5.70 -11.57
CA VAL A 334 13.84 6.53 -11.87
C VAL A 334 14.18 8.03 -11.98
N GLY A 335 15.44 8.41 -11.73
CA GLY A 335 15.96 9.76 -11.87
C GLY A 335 15.16 10.80 -11.09
N ALA A 336 14.73 11.86 -11.79
CA ALA A 336 13.97 12.96 -11.20
C ALA A 336 12.58 12.56 -10.69
N LEU A 337 12.06 11.39 -11.07
CA LEU A 337 10.77 10.90 -10.61
C LEU A 337 10.84 10.31 -9.20
N GLN A 338 12.03 10.07 -8.64
CA GLN A 338 12.23 9.42 -7.34
C GLN A 338 11.35 9.99 -6.21
N PRO A 339 11.20 11.32 -6.03
CA PRO A 339 10.33 11.88 -4.98
C PRO A 339 8.85 11.53 -5.14
N GLN A 340 8.41 11.11 -6.32
CA GLN A 340 7.03 10.74 -6.63
C GLN A 340 6.79 9.22 -6.56
N MET A 341 7.83 8.43 -6.30
CA MET A 341 7.74 6.98 -6.23
C MET A 341 7.41 6.54 -4.79
N CYS A 342 6.18 6.14 -4.52
CA CYS A 342 5.78 5.58 -3.24
C CYS A 342 6.49 4.23 -3.01
N TYR A 343 7.32 4.18 -1.98
CA TYR A 343 7.99 2.95 -1.59
C TYR A 343 7.16 2.17 -0.59
N PHE A 344 7.28 0.84 -0.63
CA PHE A 344 6.72 -0.08 0.35
C PHE A 344 7.62 -1.32 0.42
N MET A 345 7.48 -2.09 1.50
CA MET A 345 8.04 -3.45 1.58
C MET A 345 6.99 -4.53 1.80
N GLU A 346 5.76 -4.14 2.14
CA GLU A 346 4.58 -5.01 2.13
C GLU A 346 3.37 -4.22 1.63
N ASN A 347 2.42 -4.92 1.04
CA ASN A 347 1.04 -4.49 0.84
C ASN A 347 0.15 -5.77 0.90
N HIS A 348 -1.12 -5.68 0.52
CA HIS A 348 -2.03 -6.83 0.59
C HIS A 348 -1.79 -7.90 -0.52
N ASP A 349 -1.12 -7.55 -1.62
CA ASP A 349 -0.81 -8.45 -2.74
C ASP A 349 0.59 -9.10 -2.64
N GLU A 350 1.46 -8.53 -1.82
CA GLU A 350 2.81 -9.04 -1.58
C GLU A 350 2.85 -9.99 -0.39
N GLN A 351 3.76 -10.96 -0.44
CA GLN A 351 4.00 -11.86 0.69
C GLN A 351 4.60 -11.09 1.86
N ARG A 352 4.20 -11.45 3.08
CA ARG A 352 4.76 -10.90 4.31
C ARG A 352 6.26 -11.15 4.37
N LEU A 353 7.06 -10.15 4.73
CA LEU A 353 8.52 -10.24 4.79
C LEU A 353 8.96 -11.29 5.82
N ALA A 354 8.21 -11.43 6.92
CA ALA A 354 8.49 -12.42 7.95
C ALA A 354 8.06 -13.85 7.54
N SER A 355 7.34 -14.02 6.43
CA SER A 355 6.96 -15.33 5.90
C SER A 355 8.17 -16.17 5.51
N GLU A 356 8.02 -17.49 5.60
CA GLU A 356 8.99 -18.47 5.09
C GLU A 356 9.25 -18.34 3.58
N GLN A 357 8.34 -17.69 2.84
CA GLN A 357 8.44 -17.50 1.40
C GLN A 357 9.31 -16.28 1.02
N VAL A 358 9.59 -15.39 1.98
CA VAL A 358 10.38 -14.17 1.77
C VAL A 358 11.69 -14.24 2.55
N PHE A 359 11.71 -13.83 3.82
CA PHE A 359 12.94 -13.78 4.62
C PHE A 359 12.96 -14.73 5.81
N SER A 360 11.81 -15.29 6.22
CA SER A 360 11.69 -16.03 7.49
C SER A 360 12.20 -15.22 8.70
N SER A 361 12.23 -13.89 8.59
CA SER A 361 12.92 -13.01 9.54
C SER A 361 12.25 -11.63 9.58
N PRO A 362 11.47 -11.34 10.63
CA PRO A 362 10.91 -10.01 10.85
C PRO A 362 11.99 -8.92 10.92
N ARG A 363 13.18 -9.25 11.44
CA ARG A 363 14.29 -8.31 11.57
C ARG A 363 14.85 -7.90 10.20
N LEU A 364 15.02 -8.85 9.29
CA LEU A 364 15.47 -8.55 7.93
C LEU A 364 14.38 -7.77 7.15
N GLY A 365 13.11 -8.08 7.40
CA GLY A 365 11.98 -7.28 6.89
C GLY A 365 12.02 -5.82 7.36
N PHE A 366 12.27 -5.59 8.66
CA PHE A 366 12.47 -4.24 9.19
C PHE A 366 13.68 -3.54 8.56
N LEU A 367 14.79 -4.25 8.36
CA LEU A 367 15.99 -3.67 7.76
C LEU A 367 15.71 -3.15 6.33
N ALA A 368 15.05 -3.97 5.50
CA ALA A 368 14.62 -3.56 4.16
C ALA A 368 13.69 -2.35 4.22
N SER A 369 12.74 -2.35 5.17
CA SER A 369 11.78 -1.26 5.37
C SER A 369 12.45 0.04 5.79
N ALA A 370 13.42 -0.03 6.71
CA ALA A 370 14.18 1.13 7.15
C ALA A 370 15.03 1.72 6.02
N VAL A 371 15.71 0.88 5.23
CA VAL A 371 16.48 1.34 4.06
C VAL A 371 15.55 2.02 3.05
N SER A 372 14.42 1.38 2.74
CA SER A 372 13.40 1.92 1.83
C SER A 372 12.90 3.29 2.32
N ALA A 373 12.36 3.36 3.55
CA ALA A 373 11.81 4.56 4.14
C ALA A 373 12.84 5.70 4.32
N LEU A 374 14.11 5.41 4.63
CA LEU A 374 15.12 6.45 4.89
C LEU A 374 15.88 6.90 3.64
N SER A 375 15.79 6.17 2.54
CA SER A 375 16.59 6.46 1.33
C SER A 375 16.04 7.60 0.45
N GLY A 376 14.84 8.13 0.70
CA GLY A 376 14.30 9.24 -0.10
C GLY A 376 13.24 10.07 0.61
N THR A 377 12.87 11.18 -0.03
CA THR A 377 11.82 12.12 0.44
C THR A 377 10.41 11.70 0.01
N ASN A 378 10.34 10.72 -0.88
CA ASN A 378 9.13 10.13 -1.42
C ASN A 378 8.24 9.48 -0.34
N PRO A 379 6.96 9.25 -0.65
CA PRO A 379 6.07 8.56 0.29
C PRO A 379 6.58 7.17 0.66
N PHE A 380 6.25 6.75 1.88
CA PHE A 380 6.45 5.38 2.32
C PHE A 380 5.15 4.79 2.83
N LEU A 381 4.85 3.57 2.40
CA LEU A 381 3.67 2.82 2.80
C LEU A 381 4.09 1.68 3.73
N LEU A 382 3.45 1.65 4.90
CA LEU A 382 3.59 0.64 5.94
C LEU A 382 2.28 -0.16 6.01
N TYR A 383 2.36 -1.46 5.79
CA TYR A 383 1.19 -2.34 5.84
C TYR A 383 1.00 -2.90 7.25
N PHE A 384 -0.22 -2.87 7.76
CA PHE A 384 -0.53 -3.28 9.14
C PHE A 384 -0.05 -4.72 9.44
N GLY A 385 0.48 -4.91 10.64
CA GLY A 385 1.03 -6.20 11.10
C GLY A 385 2.50 -6.41 10.71
N GLN A 386 3.03 -5.66 9.74
CA GLN A 386 4.45 -5.67 9.39
C GLN A 386 5.33 -5.27 10.59
N GLU A 387 4.84 -4.30 11.39
CA GLU A 387 5.49 -3.83 12.62
C GLU A 387 5.47 -4.83 13.77
N LEU A 388 4.68 -5.89 13.64
CA LEU A 388 4.60 -7.03 14.57
C LEU A 388 5.27 -8.29 13.98
N GLY A 389 5.77 -8.21 12.75
CA GLY A 389 6.34 -9.35 12.03
C GLY A 389 5.29 -10.41 11.69
N GLU A 390 4.10 -9.99 11.28
CA GLU A 390 3.05 -10.89 10.78
C GLU A 390 3.58 -11.76 9.65
N GLN A 391 3.20 -13.04 9.62
CA GLN A 391 3.78 -14.03 8.70
C GLN A 391 2.84 -14.41 7.56
N GLY A 392 1.52 -14.27 7.72
CA GLY A 392 0.56 -14.68 6.69
C GLY A 392 0.66 -16.18 6.36
N MET A 393 0.90 -17.01 7.39
CA MET A 393 1.14 -18.45 7.24
C MET A 393 0.01 -19.31 7.81
N ASP A 394 -1.15 -18.73 8.07
CA ASP A 394 -2.36 -19.45 8.43
C ASP A 394 -3.05 -20.04 7.18
N GLU A 395 -3.89 -21.06 7.35
CA GLU A 395 -4.74 -21.60 6.27
C GLU A 395 -6.07 -20.83 6.22
N GLU A 396 -6.04 -19.63 5.64
CA GLU A 396 -7.11 -18.62 5.75
C GLU A 396 -8.23 -18.81 4.72
N GLY A 397 -8.57 -20.04 4.36
CA GLY A 397 -9.63 -20.33 3.39
C GLY A 397 -9.17 -20.30 1.93
N PHE A 398 -9.69 -19.37 1.12
CA PHE A 398 -9.52 -19.37 -0.34
C PHE A 398 -8.07 -19.21 -0.79
N SER A 399 -7.29 -18.33 -0.16
CA SER A 399 -5.86 -18.16 -0.45
C SER A 399 -5.02 -19.35 -0.01
N GLY A 400 -5.55 -20.19 0.90
CA GLY A 400 -4.76 -21.22 1.57
C GLY A 400 -3.64 -20.60 2.39
N ARG A 401 -2.46 -21.23 2.36
CA ARG A 401 -1.24 -20.78 3.06
C ARG A 401 -0.21 -20.30 2.04
N ASP A 402 -0.32 -19.04 1.62
CA ASP A 402 0.45 -18.48 0.51
C ASP A 402 1.35 -17.28 0.91
N GLY A 403 1.58 -17.10 2.22
CA GLY A 403 2.46 -16.06 2.76
C GLY A 403 1.83 -14.68 2.81
N ARG A 404 0.54 -14.54 2.46
CA ARG A 404 -0.21 -13.29 2.54
C ARG A 404 -1.21 -13.36 3.68
N THR A 405 -1.70 -12.19 4.07
CA THR A 405 -2.92 -12.11 4.89
C THR A 405 -4.11 -12.09 3.94
N SER A 406 -5.08 -12.97 4.16
CA SER A 406 -6.23 -13.17 3.28
C SER A 406 -7.04 -11.89 3.13
N ILE A 407 -7.36 -11.57 1.88
CA ILE A 407 -8.31 -10.52 1.51
C ILE A 407 -9.71 -11.09 1.25
N PHE A 408 -9.87 -12.42 1.14
CA PHE A 408 -11.09 -13.09 0.67
C PHE A 408 -11.95 -13.69 1.78
N ASP A 409 -11.39 -13.95 2.96
CA ASP A 409 -12.05 -14.67 4.04
C ASP A 409 -12.04 -13.88 5.34
N TYR A 410 -13.01 -14.20 6.21
CA TYR A 410 -13.06 -13.66 7.56
C TYR A 410 -11.95 -14.26 8.41
N TRP A 411 -11.05 -13.43 8.92
CA TRP A 411 -9.93 -13.86 9.75
C TRP A 411 -9.59 -12.86 10.85
N SER A 412 -8.67 -13.26 11.73
CA SER A 412 -8.18 -12.45 12.85
C SER A 412 -6.67 -12.67 13.02
N LEU A 413 -5.91 -11.60 13.22
CA LEU A 413 -4.46 -11.70 13.44
C LEU A 413 -4.13 -11.75 14.93
N ASP A 414 -3.48 -12.82 15.37
CA ASP A 414 -3.14 -13.05 16.78
C ASP A 414 -2.33 -11.90 17.40
N LYS A 415 -1.28 -11.46 16.69
CA LYS A 415 -0.39 -10.40 17.16
C LYS A 415 -1.10 -9.07 17.30
N LEU A 416 -2.00 -8.77 16.36
CA LEU A 416 -2.82 -7.56 16.40
C LEU A 416 -3.77 -7.59 17.61
N GLN A 417 -4.46 -8.71 17.85
CA GLN A 417 -5.33 -8.87 19.02
C GLN A 417 -4.57 -8.71 20.35
N ARG A 418 -3.35 -9.24 20.45
CA ARG A 418 -2.49 -9.07 21.64
C ARG A 418 -2.09 -7.61 21.83
N LEU A 419 -1.71 -6.91 20.75
CA LEU A 419 -1.40 -5.48 20.79
C LEU A 419 -2.62 -4.64 21.22
N GLU A 420 -3.80 -4.91 20.65
CA GLU A 420 -5.05 -4.24 20.98
C GLU A 420 -5.46 -4.48 22.45
N GLY A 421 -5.34 -5.71 22.93
CA GLY A 421 -5.59 -6.08 24.33
C GLY A 421 -4.65 -5.39 25.32
N GLY A 422 -3.42 -5.05 24.88
CA GLY A 422 -2.45 -4.24 25.62
C GLY A 422 -2.60 -2.73 25.43
N ALA A 423 -3.75 -2.26 24.92
CA ALA A 423 -4.02 -0.85 24.63
C ALA A 423 -2.92 -0.19 23.77
N TYR A 424 -2.39 -0.93 22.80
CA TYR A 424 -1.35 -0.50 21.86
C TYR A 424 0.00 -0.13 22.49
N THR A 425 0.20 -0.43 23.78
CA THR A 425 1.48 -0.18 24.47
C THR A 425 2.57 -1.18 24.07
N GLY A 426 2.16 -2.38 23.66
CA GLY A 426 3.01 -3.56 23.45
C GLY A 426 2.92 -4.56 24.60
N GLU A 427 2.18 -4.26 25.67
CA GLU A 427 1.81 -5.25 26.69
C GLU A 427 1.08 -6.43 26.02
N GLY A 428 1.50 -7.67 26.31
CA GLY A 428 1.00 -8.89 25.65
C GLY A 428 1.80 -9.35 24.42
N LEU A 429 2.67 -8.51 23.88
CA LEU A 429 3.65 -8.91 22.85
C LEU A 429 4.88 -9.59 23.46
N THR A 430 5.58 -10.43 22.68
CA THR A 430 6.88 -10.99 23.10
C THR A 430 7.97 -9.90 23.13
N PRO A 431 9.10 -10.11 23.81
CA PRO A 431 10.20 -9.14 23.81
C PRO A 431 10.72 -8.80 22.41
N GLU A 432 10.76 -9.77 21.48
CA GLU A 432 11.16 -9.56 20.09
C GLU A 432 10.14 -8.73 19.32
N GLU A 433 8.84 -8.99 19.50
CA GLU A 433 7.75 -8.23 18.89
C GLU A 433 7.72 -6.78 19.43
N GLN A 434 7.93 -6.58 20.74
CA GLN A 434 8.03 -5.25 21.34
C GLN A 434 9.22 -4.47 20.80
N ARG A 435 10.38 -5.12 20.64
CA ARG A 435 11.58 -4.51 20.05
C ARG A 435 11.31 -4.10 18.60
N LEU A 436 10.72 -4.98 17.80
CA LEU A 436 10.35 -4.68 16.42
C LEU A 436 9.39 -3.49 16.33
N LEU A 437 8.35 -3.47 17.16
CA LEU A 437 7.41 -2.34 17.22
C LEU A 437 8.11 -1.03 17.61
N SER A 438 9.03 -1.08 18.58
CA SER A 438 9.84 0.08 18.99
C SER A 438 10.74 0.59 17.86
N ASP A 439 11.31 -0.33 17.07
CA ASP A 439 12.14 0.00 15.92
C ASP A 439 11.31 0.71 14.83
N TYR A 440 10.08 0.24 14.54
CA TYR A 440 9.17 0.93 13.61
C TYR A 440 8.68 2.29 14.11
N ARG A 441 8.43 2.45 15.43
CA ARG A 441 8.14 3.79 16.01
C ARG A 441 9.31 4.75 15.84
N THR A 442 10.54 4.25 16.01
CA THR A 442 11.75 5.05 15.77
C THR A 442 11.86 5.45 14.30
N LEU A 443 11.59 4.52 13.37
CA LEU A 443 11.56 4.80 11.94
C LEU A 443 10.51 5.87 11.58
N GLY A 444 9.31 5.78 12.18
CA GLY A 444 8.25 6.76 12.03
C GLY A 444 8.66 8.16 12.51
N ALA A 445 9.28 8.24 13.69
CA ALA A 445 9.79 9.50 14.23
C ALA A 445 10.86 10.12 13.32
N LEU A 446 11.82 9.31 12.85
CA LEU A 446 12.88 9.75 11.92
C LEU A 446 12.33 10.25 10.60
N SER A 447 11.22 9.68 10.11
CA SER A 447 10.58 10.10 8.86
C SER A 447 10.06 11.55 8.91
N SER A 448 9.90 12.12 10.11
CA SER A 448 9.51 13.51 10.31
C SER A 448 10.71 14.49 10.41
N GLU A 449 11.94 13.99 10.51
CA GLU A 449 13.14 14.81 10.55
C GLU A 449 13.38 15.50 9.21
N ALA A 450 13.83 16.75 9.21
CA ALA A 450 13.95 17.56 7.99
C ALA A 450 14.88 16.93 6.96
N GLU A 451 15.96 16.27 7.41
CA GLU A 451 16.95 15.57 6.61
C GLU A 451 16.36 14.38 5.86
N ILE A 452 15.40 13.68 6.49
CA ILE A 452 14.72 12.53 5.89
C ILE A 452 13.54 12.99 5.03
N ALA A 453 12.76 13.95 5.53
CA ALA A 453 11.54 14.40 4.89
C ALA A 453 11.80 15.25 3.64
N THR A 454 12.85 16.07 3.67
CA THR A 454 13.14 17.05 2.60
C THR A 454 14.63 17.17 2.27
N GLY A 455 15.52 16.52 3.04
CA GLY A 455 16.96 16.64 2.88
C GLY A 455 17.53 15.84 1.72
N GLY A 456 18.79 16.13 1.42
CA GLY A 456 19.55 15.47 0.36
C GLY A 456 19.84 14.01 0.67
N TYR A 457 20.28 13.29 -0.36
CA TYR A 457 20.74 11.90 -0.28
C TYR A 457 22.12 11.80 -0.90
N TYR A 458 23.01 11.00 -0.32
CA TYR A 458 24.25 10.60 -0.96
C TYR A 458 24.60 9.16 -0.57
N GLY A 459 24.78 8.29 -1.57
CA GLY A 459 25.17 6.89 -1.34
C GLY A 459 26.64 6.76 -0.96
N LEU A 460 26.94 5.95 0.06
CA LEU A 460 28.29 5.70 0.54
C LEU A 460 28.65 4.22 0.36
N PRO A 461 29.08 3.80 -0.85
CA PRO A 461 29.43 2.39 -1.07
C PRO A 461 30.62 1.98 -0.19
N SER A 462 30.45 0.88 0.55
CA SER A 462 31.51 0.33 1.40
C SER A 462 32.68 -0.19 0.56
N SER A 463 33.91 0.07 1.01
CA SER A 463 35.16 -0.43 0.44
C SER A 463 35.77 -1.48 1.38
N GLY A 464 35.16 -2.66 1.46
CA GLY A 464 35.61 -3.75 2.34
C GLY A 464 35.28 -5.12 1.76
N VAL A 465 35.60 -6.17 2.52
CA VAL A 465 35.23 -7.55 2.19
C VAL A 465 33.70 -7.71 2.19
N ASP A 466 33.04 -7.08 3.16
CA ASP A 466 31.59 -7.19 3.37
C ASP A 466 30.78 -6.14 2.59
N LYS A 467 31.39 -5.46 1.62
CA LYS A 467 30.73 -4.41 0.83
C LYS A 467 29.47 -4.88 0.09
N ALA A 468 29.36 -6.18 -0.16
CA ALA A 468 28.22 -6.76 -0.86
C ALA A 468 26.99 -6.95 0.05
N SER A 469 27.14 -6.93 1.37
CA SER A 469 26.02 -7.09 2.32
C SER A 469 25.61 -5.78 2.99
N VAL A 470 26.47 -4.76 3.02
CA VAL A 470 26.19 -3.50 3.73
C VAL A 470 25.74 -2.39 2.77
N ILE A 471 24.50 -1.95 2.92
CA ILE A 471 24.04 -0.68 2.34
C ILE A 471 24.45 0.44 3.28
N ALA A 472 25.06 1.50 2.75
CA ALA A 472 25.33 2.71 3.51
C ALA A 472 25.04 3.97 2.68
N PHE A 473 24.45 4.97 3.31
CA PHE A 473 24.14 6.26 2.71
C PHE A 473 23.96 7.33 3.78
N VAL A 474 23.96 8.59 3.35
CA VAL A 474 23.64 9.72 4.21
C VAL A 474 22.40 10.45 3.74
N ARG A 475 21.67 10.99 4.71
CA ARG A 475 20.63 12.00 4.51
C ARG A 475 21.04 13.28 5.21
N TYR A 476 20.92 14.43 4.57
CA TYR A 476 21.53 15.65 5.11
C TYR A 476 20.72 16.92 4.84
N SER A 477 20.92 17.90 5.71
CA SER A 477 20.45 19.27 5.59
C SER A 477 21.61 20.24 5.88
N SER A 478 21.32 21.53 5.96
CA SER A 478 22.27 22.54 6.43
C SER A 478 22.56 22.48 7.93
N GLU A 479 21.78 21.70 8.71
CA GLU A 479 21.86 21.68 10.17
C GLU A 479 22.55 20.43 10.71
N LYS A 480 22.21 19.26 10.16
CA LYS A 480 22.74 17.96 10.59
C LYS A 480 22.75 16.94 9.46
N LEU A 481 23.32 15.77 9.74
CA LEU A 481 23.40 14.64 8.83
C LEU A 481 22.99 13.36 9.55
N TYR A 482 22.28 12.46 8.86
CA TYR A 482 22.08 11.08 9.29
C TYR A 482 22.96 10.17 8.46
N LEU A 483 23.73 9.30 9.10
CA LEU A 483 24.46 8.20 8.49
C LEU A 483 23.73 6.90 8.79
N ILE A 484 23.29 6.21 7.72
CA ILE A 484 22.52 4.98 7.78
C ILE A 484 23.41 3.85 7.26
N LEU A 485 23.55 2.78 8.04
CA LEU A 485 24.24 1.54 7.65
C LEU A 485 23.34 0.33 7.95
N ALA A 486 23.15 -0.54 6.97
CA ALA A 486 22.29 -1.71 7.07
C ALA A 486 23.01 -2.96 6.57
N ASN A 487 23.26 -3.93 7.44
CA ASN A 487 23.89 -5.20 7.11
C ASN A 487 22.85 -6.27 6.79
N PHE A 488 22.74 -6.66 5.52
CA PHE A 488 21.79 -7.70 5.06
C PHE A 488 22.34 -9.13 5.21
N SER A 489 23.54 -9.31 5.75
CA SER A 489 24.09 -10.62 6.11
C SER A 489 23.61 -11.06 7.49
N GLU A 490 23.44 -12.37 7.69
CA GLU A 490 23.22 -12.97 9.01
C GLU A 490 24.48 -12.95 9.90
N HIS A 491 25.65 -12.72 9.30
CA HIS A 491 26.92 -12.61 10.01
C HIS A 491 27.30 -11.15 10.26
N PRO A 492 28.05 -10.86 11.34
CA PRO A 492 28.65 -9.55 11.54
C PRO A 492 29.48 -9.11 10.33
N ALA A 493 29.46 -7.81 10.05
CA ALA A 493 30.12 -7.21 8.90
C ALA A 493 30.89 -5.94 9.30
N GLU A 494 32.05 -5.74 8.67
CA GLU A 494 32.81 -4.49 8.79
C GLU A 494 32.52 -3.58 7.59
N ALA A 495 32.00 -2.39 7.89
CA ALA A 495 31.74 -1.35 6.91
C ALA A 495 32.87 -0.32 6.91
N LEU A 496 33.57 -0.22 5.79
CA LEU A 496 34.60 0.80 5.55
C LEU A 496 34.06 1.81 4.55
N LEU A 497 33.77 3.03 4.98
CA LEU A 497 33.13 4.05 4.15
C LEU A 497 34.14 5.13 3.75
N PRO A 498 34.72 5.06 2.54
CA PRO A 498 35.59 6.10 2.04
C PRO A 498 34.76 7.34 1.66
N LEU A 499 35.20 8.51 2.10
CA LEU A 499 34.55 9.79 1.79
C LEU A 499 35.33 10.46 0.65
N SER A 500 34.78 10.46 -0.56
CA SER A 500 35.44 11.06 -1.73
C SER A 500 35.45 12.59 -1.68
N GLU A 501 36.24 13.24 -2.53
CA GLU A 501 36.12 14.69 -2.73
C GLU A 501 34.72 15.06 -3.24
N ASP A 502 34.13 14.23 -4.11
CA ASP A 502 32.75 14.42 -4.62
C ASP A 502 31.71 14.42 -3.49
N PHE A 503 31.91 13.62 -2.42
CA PHE A 503 31.04 13.64 -1.26
C PHE A 503 31.01 15.04 -0.62
N PHE A 504 32.18 15.64 -0.38
CA PHE A 504 32.29 16.98 0.20
C PHE A 504 31.84 18.10 -0.75
N GLN A 505 31.77 17.84 -2.06
CA GLN A 505 31.15 18.76 -3.02
C GLN A 505 29.62 18.66 -3.01
N ALA A 506 29.08 17.48 -2.70
CA ALA A 506 27.65 17.22 -2.69
C ALA A 506 26.95 17.65 -1.39
N ILE A 507 27.63 17.56 -0.23
CA ILE A 507 27.07 17.91 1.07
C ILE A 507 27.47 19.34 1.50
N PRO A 508 26.71 20.01 2.39
CA PRO A 508 27.00 21.39 2.80
C PRO A 508 28.17 21.53 3.80
N TRP A 509 28.81 20.42 4.20
CA TRP A 509 29.82 20.41 5.26
C TRP A 509 31.24 20.26 4.71
N PRO A 510 32.20 21.09 5.15
CA PRO A 510 33.57 21.00 4.68
C PRO A 510 34.29 19.75 5.22
N GLN A 511 35.32 19.31 4.51
CA GLN A 511 36.24 18.28 5.00
C GLN A 511 36.87 18.68 6.33
N GLY A 512 37.06 17.70 7.23
CA GLY A 512 37.62 17.90 8.56
C GLY A 512 36.59 18.36 9.61
N THR A 513 35.32 18.54 9.23
CA THR A 513 34.26 18.86 10.20
C THR A 513 34.10 17.73 11.22
N ALA A 514 34.11 18.07 12.50
CA ALA A 514 33.87 17.16 13.60
C ALA A 514 32.39 17.20 14.01
N PHE A 515 31.84 16.03 14.31
CA PHE A 515 30.44 15.83 14.66
C PHE A 515 30.34 15.07 15.97
N GLY A 516 29.37 15.45 16.82
CA GLY A 516 28.81 14.54 17.79
C GLY A 516 27.87 13.57 17.05
N ALA A 517 28.02 12.28 17.29
CA ALA A 517 27.22 11.23 16.65
C ALA A 517 26.37 10.53 17.71
N VAL A 518 25.06 10.46 17.50
CA VAL A 518 24.13 9.75 18.40
C VAL A 518 23.45 8.63 17.63
N ASP A 519 23.59 7.40 18.10
CA ASP A 519 22.84 6.27 17.56
C ASP A 519 21.38 6.35 17.98
N LYS A 520 20.47 6.46 17.03
CA LYS A 520 19.03 6.66 17.30
C LYS A 520 18.31 5.38 17.72
N LEU A 521 18.94 4.22 17.56
CA LEU A 521 18.39 2.94 18.04
C LEU A 521 18.86 2.61 19.45
N THR A 522 20.12 2.90 19.78
CA THR A 522 20.72 2.52 21.08
C THR A 522 20.88 3.67 22.06
N GLY A 523 20.91 4.91 21.57
CA GLY A 523 21.22 6.11 22.36
C GLY A 523 22.71 6.32 22.65
N GLU A 524 23.59 5.47 22.11
CA GLU A 524 25.03 5.62 22.28
C GLU A 524 25.56 6.90 21.61
N VAL A 525 26.54 7.53 22.27
CA VAL A 525 27.15 8.78 21.80
C VAL A 525 28.61 8.54 21.44
N ASP A 526 29.00 9.02 20.27
CA ASP A 526 30.35 8.96 19.72
C ASP A 526 30.74 10.30 19.07
N TYR A 527 31.98 10.42 18.58
CA TYR A 527 32.48 11.59 17.88
C TYR A 527 33.19 11.18 16.60
N LEU A 528 32.79 11.80 15.48
CA LEU A 528 33.30 11.48 14.16
C LEU A 528 33.88 12.72 13.49
N ALA A 529 35.01 12.57 12.80
CA ALA A 529 35.54 13.60 11.91
C ALA A 529 35.44 13.09 10.47
N LEU A 530 34.74 13.83 9.61
CA LEU A 530 34.57 13.45 8.21
C LEU A 530 35.78 13.93 7.42
N THR A 531 36.62 13.02 6.91
CA THR A 531 37.82 13.36 6.14
C THR A 531 37.96 12.48 4.90
N PRO A 532 38.62 12.94 3.83
CA PRO A 532 38.89 12.10 2.66
C PRO A 532 40.11 11.18 2.84
N TRP A 533 40.89 11.36 3.91
CA TRP A 533 42.16 10.66 4.09
C TRP A 533 42.03 9.31 4.79
N ALA A 534 40.93 9.11 5.54
CA ALA A 534 40.66 7.86 6.23
C ALA A 534 39.17 7.49 6.08
N PRO A 535 38.85 6.23 5.72
CA PRO A 535 37.47 5.78 5.69
C PRO A 535 36.90 5.73 7.11
N LEU A 536 35.60 5.98 7.24
CA LEU A 536 34.90 5.65 8.49
C LEU A 536 34.81 4.13 8.62
N SER A 537 35.02 3.60 9.82
CA SER A 537 34.98 2.16 10.10
C SER A 537 33.89 1.86 11.10
N PHE A 538 32.99 0.93 10.78
CA PHE A 538 31.93 0.50 11.67
C PHE A 538 31.80 -1.02 11.67
N SER A 539 31.66 -1.60 12.86
CA SER A 539 31.24 -2.98 13.04
C SER A 539 29.71 -3.04 13.14
N LEU A 540 29.08 -3.93 12.37
CA LEU A 540 27.65 -4.19 12.42
C LEU A 540 27.40 -5.66 12.75
N GLU A 541 26.46 -5.92 13.65
CA GLU A 541 25.94 -7.27 13.87
C GLU A 541 25.22 -7.81 12.62
N GLY A 542 24.98 -9.12 12.60
CA GLY A 542 24.13 -9.75 11.58
C GLY A 542 22.71 -9.16 11.60
N HIS A 543 22.17 -8.82 10.42
CA HIS A 543 20.91 -8.08 10.28
C HIS A 543 20.85 -6.77 11.11
N GLY A 544 22.03 -6.18 11.33
CA GLY A 544 22.23 -4.95 12.09
C GLY A 544 21.85 -3.71 11.29
N LEU A 545 21.24 -2.74 11.97
CA LEU A 545 20.98 -1.39 11.47
C LEU A 545 21.69 -0.41 12.39
N ARG A 546 22.40 0.55 11.82
CA ARG A 546 23.00 1.66 12.56
C ARG A 546 22.49 2.98 11.99
N LEU A 547 21.96 3.84 12.87
CA LEU A 547 21.35 5.12 12.51
C LEU A 547 22.01 6.22 13.33
N LEU A 548 23.05 6.84 12.78
CA LEU A 548 23.80 7.86 13.49
C LEU A 548 23.31 9.26 13.08
N GLU A 549 22.84 10.03 14.05
CA GLU A 549 22.59 11.46 13.90
C GLU A 549 23.87 12.23 14.20
N LEU A 550 24.43 12.87 13.17
CA LEU A 550 25.66 13.65 13.22
C LEU A 550 25.31 15.14 13.31
N THR A 551 25.59 15.74 14.47
CA THR A 551 25.44 17.19 14.70
C THR A 551 26.82 17.84 14.74
N PRO A 552 27.07 18.90 13.94
CA PRO A 552 28.39 19.52 13.89
C PRO A 552 28.77 20.13 15.24
N LEU A 553 30.02 19.91 15.66
CA LEU A 553 30.54 20.50 16.88
C LEU A 553 30.93 21.97 16.65
N PRO A 554 30.65 22.88 17.59
CA PRO A 554 31.10 24.26 17.50
C PRO A 554 32.62 24.36 17.31
N GLU A 555 33.08 25.18 16.36
CA GLU A 555 34.51 25.44 16.15
C GLU A 555 35.23 25.93 17.43
N ALA A 556 34.50 26.56 18.34
CA ALA A 556 35.02 27.05 19.62
C ALA A 556 35.51 25.94 20.57
N LEU A 557 35.13 24.67 20.36
CA LEU A 557 35.60 23.54 21.18
C LEU A 557 37.01 23.06 20.79
N PHE A 558 37.53 23.49 19.64
CA PHE A 558 38.82 23.05 19.08
C PHE A 558 39.90 24.14 19.13
N ARG A 559 39.60 25.29 19.74
CA ARG A 559 40.53 26.38 20.05
C ARG A 559 40.85 26.37 21.53
#